data_AF-A0A819E564-F1
#
_entry.id   AF-A0A819E564-F1
#
_cell.length_a   1.000
_cell.length_b   1.000
_cell.length_c   1.000
_cell.angle_alpha   90.00
_cell.angle_beta   90.00
_cell.angle_gamma   90.00
#
_symmetry.space_group_name_H-M   'P 1'
#
loop_
_entity.id
_entity.type
_entity.pdbx_description
1 polymer ?
#
loop_
_entity_poly.entity_id
_entity_poly.type
_entity_poly.pdbx_seq_one_letter_code
_entity_poly.pdbx_strand_id
1 'polypeptide(L)'
;MYLSTEFYCPTPYIDVDDLDATFISSTGISMTMSGFWDGGQTWKIRFAPMLDGIWTYTTKANDSGLNNQTGFITCIPYTGTLSIYQHGFIKPSANNRYLTYADGKPFYWLGDTHWSGFNIAERFNESNDVRFTSMFQGMIDRRVEQGFTVWKAETFANNNEQGNPARNEGGPAWNNGKFFIDLNPSFWQNIDQRIEYLASKGMAISIAQGIGRSMKNASAESDHKRLARYILARYGAYLTVWITTQEYNDVHSGACGQYWANVAAYVYDLDPYKRANIMHNAYTNPIVYHDQLWYGFVTLQQSHKRQSQIAVTFGFTYGTQGIWWGCYTTIDKNYNCGNGSDARAWNTAIDFPVGEQMSMMARFWTSFEWWVLAPDGNAIIWSSAPNNTQKPYQKTDGNNRTLVIAYLPLQLNGTVYNGTVRNLSPTGVYTAQWFNPRNGTYSTIDKGWIPSKAGLWNIPAQPTSTDDWVLKIQRINGSNTSPNFAFGMRTRSSSNRNINQTSNKVVDGDMRTNWQVNDAQGFNNSWLAVDFRVNTTFNKVCIIEYGLRTAGYRIEYWNGNYWLVANMGFTINREGVTFTAVTGSQMRIIFTSEIGQSPIVYELEIYDSISIDT
;
A
#
# COMPACT_ATOMS: atom_id res chain seq x y z
N MET A 1 26.79 -9.26 -9.88
CA MET A 1 27.94 -10.18 -10.00
C MET A 1 27.72 -11.09 -11.21
N TYR A 2 28.78 -11.41 -11.95
CA TYR A 2 28.77 -12.37 -13.05
C TYR A 2 29.63 -13.57 -12.62
N LEU A 3 29.07 -14.76 -12.71
CA LEU A 3 29.73 -16.02 -12.39
C LEU A 3 29.58 -16.97 -13.58
N SER A 4 30.50 -17.92 -13.69
CA SER A 4 30.44 -18.92 -14.75
C SER A 4 30.53 -20.33 -14.18
N THR A 5 29.67 -21.21 -14.68
CA THR A 5 29.71 -22.66 -14.40
C THR A 5 30.96 -23.28 -15.00
N GLU A 6 31.45 -24.34 -14.38
CA GLU A 6 32.51 -25.20 -14.95
C GLU A 6 31.95 -26.38 -15.77
N PHE A 7 30.63 -26.60 -15.77
CA PHE A 7 30.00 -27.76 -16.40
C PHE A 7 28.99 -27.39 -17.49
N TYR A 8 28.85 -28.28 -18.47
CA TYR A 8 27.75 -28.20 -19.43
C TYR A 8 26.46 -28.71 -18.76
N CYS A 9 25.48 -27.84 -18.58
CA CYS A 9 24.15 -28.19 -18.09
C CYS A 9 23.14 -28.26 -19.26
N PRO A 10 22.51 -29.41 -19.53
CA PRO A 10 21.51 -29.53 -20.60
C PRO A 10 20.26 -28.66 -20.37
N THR A 11 19.89 -28.43 -19.11
CA THR A 11 18.76 -27.61 -18.68
C THR A 11 19.18 -26.66 -17.55
N PRO A 12 20.05 -25.65 -17.80
CA PRO A 12 20.70 -24.86 -16.75
C PRO A 12 19.73 -24.16 -15.77
N TYR A 13 18.55 -23.78 -16.26
CA TYR A 13 17.47 -23.21 -15.45
C TYR A 13 16.95 -24.15 -14.35
N ILE A 14 17.00 -25.47 -14.59
CA ILE A 14 16.58 -26.49 -13.63
C ILE A 14 17.80 -27.08 -12.91
N ASP A 15 18.87 -27.38 -13.66
CA ASP A 15 19.99 -28.17 -13.18
C ASP A 15 20.86 -27.41 -12.15
N VAL A 16 20.85 -26.07 -12.20
CA VAL A 16 21.64 -25.19 -11.33
C VAL A 16 20.75 -24.06 -10.80
N ASP A 17 19.81 -24.44 -9.93
CA ASP A 17 18.85 -23.56 -9.26
C ASP A 17 19.22 -23.22 -7.82
N ASP A 18 20.40 -23.65 -7.36
CA ASP A 18 20.86 -23.62 -5.97
C ASP A 18 21.92 -22.55 -5.67
N LEU A 19 22.25 -21.71 -6.65
CA LEU A 19 23.19 -20.61 -6.45
C LEU A 19 22.58 -19.56 -5.51
N ASP A 20 23.25 -19.29 -4.39
CA ASP A 20 22.99 -18.18 -3.49
C ASP A 20 24.30 -17.44 -3.14
N ALA A 21 24.21 -16.19 -2.66
CA ALA A 21 25.31 -15.48 -2.01
C ALA A 21 24.88 -14.83 -0.71
N THR A 22 25.67 -15.03 0.33
CA THR A 22 25.48 -14.37 1.63
C THR A 22 26.35 -13.13 1.68
N PHE A 23 25.72 -11.96 1.80
CA PHE A 23 26.34 -10.66 1.98
C PHE A 23 26.31 -10.29 3.46
N ILE A 24 27.45 -9.86 4.01
CA ILE A 24 27.60 -9.46 5.42
C ILE A 24 28.12 -8.03 5.46
N SER A 25 27.39 -7.13 6.14
CA SER A 25 27.80 -5.75 6.35
C SER A 25 28.91 -5.65 7.39
N SER A 26 29.64 -4.54 7.39
CA SER A 26 30.58 -4.19 8.46
C SER A 26 29.96 -4.16 9.87
N THR A 27 28.63 -4.00 9.97
CA THR A 27 27.88 -4.03 11.23
C THR A 27 27.36 -5.42 11.62
N GLY A 28 27.62 -6.45 10.80
CA GLY A 28 27.21 -7.83 11.04
C GLY A 28 25.80 -8.18 10.55
N ILE A 29 25.11 -7.28 9.83
CA ILE A 29 23.85 -7.63 9.17
C ILE A 29 24.14 -8.57 8.01
N SER A 30 23.43 -9.69 7.97
CA SER A 30 23.58 -10.73 6.95
C SER A 30 22.34 -10.81 6.07
N MET A 31 22.53 -10.91 4.75
CA MET A 31 21.46 -11.08 3.78
C MET A 31 21.88 -12.09 2.71
N THR A 32 21.05 -13.09 2.45
CA THR A 32 21.31 -14.09 1.40
C THR A 32 20.46 -13.79 0.17
N MET A 33 21.12 -13.60 -0.98
CA MET A 33 20.48 -13.38 -2.27
C MET A 33 20.55 -14.65 -3.11
N SER A 34 19.44 -15.01 -3.75
CA SER A 34 19.44 -16.05 -4.77
C SER A 34 20.02 -15.56 -6.09
N GLY A 35 20.79 -16.43 -6.73
CA GLY A 35 21.29 -16.26 -8.09
C GLY A 35 20.36 -16.86 -9.15
N PHE A 36 20.60 -16.48 -10.40
CA PHE A 36 19.82 -16.92 -11.55
C PHE A 36 20.72 -17.14 -12.78
N TRP A 37 20.34 -18.11 -13.61
CA TRP A 37 20.97 -18.34 -14.91
C TRP A 37 20.53 -17.28 -15.92
N ASP A 38 21.48 -16.73 -16.67
CA ASP A 38 21.26 -15.67 -17.65
C ASP A 38 21.71 -16.03 -19.08
N GLY A 39 21.78 -17.33 -19.38
CA GLY A 39 22.13 -17.83 -20.70
C GLY A 39 23.58 -18.27 -20.82
N GLY A 40 23.80 -19.22 -21.73
CA GLY A 40 25.10 -19.87 -21.92
C GLY A 40 25.63 -20.41 -20.58
N GLN A 41 26.86 -20.02 -20.25
CA GLN A 41 27.52 -20.39 -19.00
C GLN A 41 27.44 -19.28 -17.93
N THR A 42 26.50 -18.34 -18.02
CA THR A 42 26.47 -17.15 -17.14
C THR A 42 25.40 -17.26 -16.05
N TRP A 43 25.82 -17.07 -14.80
CA TRP A 43 24.94 -16.88 -13.65
C TRP A 43 25.16 -15.49 -13.06
N LYS A 44 24.09 -14.91 -12.52
CA LYS A 44 24.10 -13.58 -11.93
C LYS A 44 23.50 -13.59 -10.54
N ILE A 45 24.03 -12.71 -9.71
CA ILE A 45 23.45 -12.33 -8.42
C ILE A 45 23.30 -10.81 -8.41
N ARG A 46 22.12 -10.33 -8.05
CA ARG A 46 21.77 -8.92 -7.89
C ARG A 46 21.51 -8.65 -6.40
N PHE A 47 22.07 -7.56 -5.88
CA PHE A 47 22.01 -7.19 -4.46
C PHE A 47 21.82 -5.67 -4.34
N ALA A 48 20.92 -5.25 -3.47
CA ALA A 48 20.66 -3.86 -3.12
C ALA A 48 21.03 -3.65 -1.64
N PRO A 49 22.22 -3.11 -1.33
CA PRO A 49 22.62 -2.89 0.06
C PRO A 49 21.71 -1.87 0.76
N MET A 50 21.34 -2.16 2.00
CA MET A 50 20.44 -1.33 2.82
C MET A 50 21.17 -0.44 3.82
N LEU A 51 22.49 -0.60 3.93
CA LEU A 51 23.37 0.19 4.80
C LEU A 51 24.61 0.60 4.04
N ASP A 52 25.07 1.82 4.29
CA ASP A 52 26.34 2.33 3.80
C ASP A 52 27.52 1.52 4.36
N GLY A 53 28.62 1.54 3.62
CA GLY A 53 29.86 0.86 3.98
C GLY A 53 30.11 -0.42 3.21
N ILE A 54 31.10 -1.17 3.69
CA ILE A 54 31.57 -2.38 3.01
C ILE A 54 30.65 -3.55 3.36
N TRP A 55 30.27 -4.29 2.32
CA TRP A 55 29.61 -5.58 2.38
C TRP A 55 30.51 -6.63 1.75
N THR A 56 30.88 -7.67 2.50
CA THR A 56 31.60 -8.84 1.95
C THR A 56 30.61 -9.91 1.56
N TYR A 57 30.93 -10.73 0.55
CA TYR A 57 30.07 -11.85 0.17
C TYR A 57 30.83 -13.17 0.04
N THR A 58 30.09 -14.25 0.20
CA THR A 58 30.48 -15.62 -0.16
C THR A 58 29.33 -16.31 -0.89
N THR A 59 29.61 -16.94 -2.04
CA THR A 59 28.62 -17.71 -2.79
C THR A 59 28.56 -19.16 -2.32
N LYS A 60 27.40 -19.80 -2.51
CA LYS A 60 27.16 -21.22 -2.28
C LYS A 60 26.42 -21.81 -3.47
N ALA A 61 26.93 -22.91 -4.02
CA ALA A 61 26.32 -23.72 -5.07
C ALA A 61 26.93 -25.13 -5.07
N ASN A 62 26.27 -26.09 -5.70
CA ASN A 62 26.86 -27.41 -5.95
C ASN A 62 27.95 -27.37 -7.05
N ASP A 63 27.81 -26.44 -8.00
CA ASP A 63 28.81 -26.20 -9.05
C ASP A 63 30.08 -25.54 -8.47
N SER A 64 31.25 -26.13 -8.71
CA SER A 64 32.54 -25.67 -8.18
C SER A 64 32.96 -24.28 -8.66
N GLY A 65 32.64 -23.91 -9.90
CA GLY A 65 32.92 -22.59 -10.46
C GLY A 65 32.05 -21.49 -9.85
N LEU A 66 30.86 -21.85 -9.37
CA LEU A 66 29.93 -20.95 -8.71
C LEU A 66 30.08 -20.92 -7.19
N ASN A 67 30.59 -21.99 -6.58
CA ASN A 67 30.69 -22.15 -5.13
C ASN A 67 31.92 -21.44 -4.53
N ASN A 68 31.81 -21.01 -3.27
CA ASN A 68 32.90 -20.40 -2.48
C ASN A 68 33.57 -19.17 -3.14
N GLN A 69 32.90 -18.51 -4.08
CA GLN A 69 33.36 -17.26 -4.66
C GLN A 69 33.18 -16.15 -3.62
N THR A 70 34.20 -15.31 -3.44
CA THR A 70 34.18 -14.24 -2.44
C THR A 70 34.49 -12.88 -3.06
N GLY A 71 34.14 -11.82 -2.34
CA GLY A 71 34.46 -10.45 -2.73
C GLY A 71 33.78 -9.44 -1.83
N PHE A 72 33.75 -8.18 -2.26
CA PHE A 72 33.10 -7.11 -1.52
C PHE A 72 32.46 -6.07 -2.44
N ILE A 73 31.51 -5.33 -1.88
CA ILE A 73 30.83 -4.17 -2.49
C ILE A 73 30.89 -3.04 -1.47
N THR A 74 31.15 -1.82 -1.94
CA THR A 74 31.02 -0.62 -1.09
C THR A 74 29.72 0.08 -1.42
N CYS A 75 28.81 0.16 -0.44
CA CYS A 75 27.61 0.98 -0.52
C CYS A 75 27.94 2.40 -0.07
N ILE A 76 27.54 3.39 -0.86
CA ILE A 76 27.69 4.81 -0.53
C ILE A 76 26.32 5.47 -0.50
N PRO A 77 26.16 6.59 0.23
CA PRO A 77 24.92 7.35 0.23
C PRO A 77 24.48 7.71 -1.19
N TYR A 78 23.19 7.53 -1.49
CA TYR A 78 22.63 7.89 -2.78
C TYR A 78 22.64 9.41 -2.98
N THR A 79 23.23 9.88 -4.09
CA THR A 79 23.38 11.32 -4.41
C THR A 79 22.48 11.78 -5.56
N GLY A 80 21.64 10.91 -6.11
CA GLY A 80 20.74 11.25 -7.20
C GLY A 80 19.46 11.97 -6.72
N THR A 81 18.62 12.32 -7.69
CA THR A 81 17.42 13.16 -7.48
C THR A 81 16.12 12.37 -7.32
N LEU A 82 16.13 11.07 -7.62
CA LEU A 82 14.93 10.26 -7.58
C LEU A 82 14.61 9.86 -6.14
N SER A 83 13.50 10.39 -5.63
CA SER A 83 13.00 10.18 -4.27
C SER A 83 12.94 8.71 -3.86
N ILE A 84 12.61 7.81 -4.78
CA ILE A 84 12.46 6.39 -4.46
C ILE A 84 13.77 5.72 -4.01
N TYR A 85 14.92 6.18 -4.51
CA TYR A 85 16.25 5.69 -4.10
C TYR A 85 16.79 6.37 -2.85
N GLN A 86 16.32 7.59 -2.54
CA GLN A 86 16.67 8.29 -1.30
C GLN A 86 16.05 7.63 -0.07
N HIS A 87 14.85 7.05 -0.23
CA HIS A 87 14.05 6.54 0.89
C HIS A 87 13.95 5.01 0.94
N GLY A 88 14.28 4.31 -0.16
CA GLY A 88 14.37 2.84 -0.21
C GLY A 88 13.04 2.13 -0.44
N PHE A 89 13.00 0.83 -0.14
CA PHE A 89 11.86 -0.05 -0.46
C PHE A 89 10.53 0.36 0.21
N ILE A 90 9.43 0.13 -0.51
CA ILE A 90 8.07 0.43 -0.04
C ILE A 90 7.57 -0.69 0.88
N LYS A 91 6.96 -0.31 1.99
CA LYS A 91 6.35 -1.20 2.99
C LYS A 91 5.03 -0.65 3.51
N PRO A 92 4.16 -1.49 4.09
CA PRO A 92 3.04 -1.02 4.89
C PRO A 92 3.52 -0.08 6.01
N SER A 93 2.80 1.02 6.18
CA SER A 93 3.03 1.96 7.29
C SER A 93 2.67 1.34 8.64
N ALA A 94 3.20 1.95 9.70
CA ALA A 94 2.87 1.71 11.10
C ALA A 94 1.39 1.38 11.36
N ASN A 95 0.51 2.24 10.82
CA ASN A 95 -0.91 2.21 11.09
C ASN A 95 -1.69 1.17 10.25
N ASN A 96 -1.01 0.40 9.40
CA ASN A 96 -1.58 -0.57 8.45
C ASN A 96 -2.66 -0.01 7.51
N ARG A 97 -2.66 1.32 7.29
CA ARG A 97 -3.60 1.98 6.38
C ARG A 97 -2.91 2.52 5.14
N TYR A 98 -1.69 3.02 5.30
CA TYR A 98 -0.90 3.65 4.23
C TYR A 98 0.37 2.87 3.90
N LEU A 99 1.10 3.34 2.89
CA LEU A 99 2.44 2.86 2.55
C LEU A 99 3.49 3.91 2.95
N THR A 100 4.68 3.44 3.27
CA THR A 100 5.87 4.27 3.49
C THR A 100 7.05 3.69 2.71
N TYR A 101 8.05 4.52 2.48
CA TYR A 101 9.39 4.05 2.14
C TYR A 101 10.07 3.38 3.35
N ALA A 102 11.30 2.90 3.17
CA ALA A 102 12.02 2.15 4.19
C ALA A 102 12.34 3.01 5.43
N ASP A 103 12.62 4.29 5.22
CA ASP A 103 12.87 5.30 6.26
C ASP A 103 11.61 5.82 6.97
N GLY A 104 10.41 5.36 6.56
CA GLY A 104 9.14 5.77 7.16
C GLY A 104 8.48 6.97 6.49
N LYS A 105 9.09 7.60 5.48
CA LYS A 105 8.45 8.67 4.72
C LYS A 105 7.20 8.14 3.99
N PRO A 106 6.05 8.83 4.04
CA PRO A 106 4.82 8.40 3.37
C PRO A 106 4.99 8.20 1.86
N PHE A 107 4.40 7.13 1.32
CA PHE A 107 4.36 6.81 -0.09
C PHE A 107 2.91 6.81 -0.60
N TYR A 108 2.57 7.75 -1.48
CA TYR A 108 1.28 7.73 -2.16
C TYR A 108 1.36 6.83 -3.41
N TRP A 109 0.56 5.77 -3.42
CA TRP A 109 0.50 4.86 -4.56
C TRP A 109 -0.30 5.49 -5.69
N LEU A 110 0.36 5.95 -6.75
CA LEU A 110 -0.29 6.34 -8.00
C LEU A 110 0.17 5.40 -9.11
N GLY A 111 -0.60 4.35 -9.34
CA GLY A 111 -0.27 3.29 -10.28
C GLY A 111 -0.91 3.43 -11.64
N ASP A 112 -0.26 2.93 -12.69
CA ASP A 112 -0.90 2.63 -13.98
C ASP A 112 -0.80 1.14 -14.31
N THR A 113 -1.77 0.64 -15.08
CA THR A 113 -1.91 -0.79 -15.39
C THR A 113 -1.43 -1.09 -16.80
N HIS A 114 -0.42 -1.94 -16.91
CA HIS A 114 0.26 -2.40 -18.11
C HIS A 114 0.39 -3.92 -18.08
N TRP A 115 -0.72 -4.67 -18.08
CA TRP A 115 -0.65 -6.14 -17.96
C TRP A 115 0.23 -6.76 -19.05
N SER A 116 0.17 -6.23 -20.27
CA SER A 116 1.06 -6.58 -21.39
C SER A 116 2.45 -5.95 -21.35
N GLY A 117 2.86 -5.31 -20.26
CA GLY A 117 4.06 -4.49 -20.15
C GLY A 117 5.37 -5.18 -20.49
N PHE A 118 5.44 -6.50 -20.30
CA PHE A 118 6.58 -7.35 -20.63
C PHE A 118 6.37 -8.19 -21.90
N ASN A 119 5.24 -8.01 -22.58
CA ASN A 119 4.84 -8.70 -23.79
C ASN A 119 5.08 -7.83 -25.04
N ILE A 120 5.22 -8.47 -26.20
CA ILE A 120 5.39 -7.82 -27.51
C ILE A 120 4.27 -6.83 -27.86
N ALA A 121 3.08 -6.97 -27.27
CA ALA A 121 1.97 -6.04 -27.48
C ALA A 121 2.34 -4.62 -27.04
N GLU A 122 3.04 -4.45 -25.91
CA GLU A 122 3.64 -3.16 -25.54
C GLU A 122 5.03 -3.04 -26.18
N ARG A 123 5.06 -2.57 -27.42
CA ARG A 123 6.26 -2.58 -28.27
C ARG A 123 7.39 -1.75 -27.67
N PHE A 124 8.57 -2.37 -27.53
CA PHE A 124 9.76 -1.74 -26.98
C PHE A 124 10.56 -0.98 -28.04
N ASN A 125 10.67 -1.54 -29.26
CA ASN A 125 11.56 -1.03 -30.30
C ASN A 125 10.87 -0.14 -31.34
N GLU A 126 9.56 0.07 -31.24
CA GLU A 126 8.80 0.85 -32.21
C GLU A 126 7.56 1.50 -31.60
N SER A 127 6.97 2.43 -32.34
CA SER A 127 5.77 3.19 -32.00
C SER A 127 5.05 3.59 -33.29
N ASN A 128 3.71 3.62 -33.25
CA ASN A 128 2.88 4.19 -34.30
C ASN A 128 2.41 5.63 -33.99
N ASP A 129 2.90 6.21 -32.91
CA ASP A 129 2.73 7.62 -32.59
C ASP A 129 4.04 8.36 -32.84
N VAL A 130 4.00 9.38 -33.70
CA VAL A 130 5.17 10.18 -34.11
C VAL A 130 5.83 10.92 -32.95
N ARG A 131 5.14 11.08 -31.80
CA ARG A 131 5.70 11.69 -30.59
C ARG A 131 6.74 10.81 -29.91
N PHE A 132 6.73 9.50 -30.17
CA PHE A 132 7.52 8.53 -29.43
C PHE A 132 8.22 7.58 -30.40
N THR A 133 9.49 7.26 -30.14
CA THR A 133 10.22 6.23 -30.91
C THR A 133 9.91 4.82 -30.42
N SER A 134 9.44 4.69 -29.18
CA SER A 134 9.07 3.45 -28.51
C SER A 134 7.72 3.65 -27.82
N MET A 135 6.77 2.74 -28.07
CA MET A 135 5.48 2.73 -27.39
C MET A 135 5.66 2.55 -25.88
N PHE A 136 6.47 1.57 -25.46
CA PHE A 136 6.73 1.31 -24.05
C PHE A 136 7.33 2.52 -23.32
N GLN A 137 8.41 3.09 -23.85
CA GLN A 137 9.07 4.23 -23.21
C GLN A 137 8.20 5.48 -23.24
N GLY A 138 7.49 5.73 -24.34
CA GLY A 138 6.59 6.88 -24.48
C GLY A 138 5.44 6.86 -23.49
N MET A 139 4.82 5.70 -23.24
CA MET A 139 3.80 5.58 -22.20
C MET A 139 4.36 5.87 -20.81
N ILE A 140 5.53 5.33 -20.48
CA ILE A 140 6.19 5.55 -19.18
C ILE A 140 6.54 7.02 -18.99
N ASP A 141 7.14 7.66 -19.98
CA ASP A 141 7.52 9.07 -19.92
C ASP A 141 6.30 9.95 -19.68
N ARG A 142 5.21 9.70 -20.41
CA ARG A 142 3.96 10.43 -20.23
C ARG A 142 3.37 10.24 -18.83
N ARG A 143 3.49 9.04 -18.25
CA ARG A 143 3.03 8.76 -16.88
C ARG A 143 3.91 9.41 -15.83
N VAL A 144 5.22 9.47 -16.04
CA VAL A 144 6.16 10.20 -15.17
C VAL A 144 5.85 11.70 -15.19
N GLU A 145 5.58 12.29 -16.36
CA GLU A 145 5.13 13.69 -16.48
C GLU A 145 3.83 13.96 -15.71
N GLN A 146 2.91 12.99 -15.73
CA GLN A 146 1.66 13.03 -14.98
C GLN A 146 1.83 12.69 -13.49
N GLY A 147 3.04 12.38 -13.02
CA GLY A 147 3.34 12.12 -11.62
C GLY A 147 2.95 10.71 -11.12
N PHE A 148 2.69 9.76 -12.03
CA PHE A 148 2.53 8.36 -11.65
C PHE A 148 3.84 7.80 -11.07
N THR A 149 3.71 7.04 -9.99
CA THR A 149 4.83 6.53 -9.19
C THR A 149 4.97 5.02 -9.25
N VAL A 150 3.92 4.31 -9.70
CA VAL A 150 3.90 2.85 -9.77
C VAL A 150 3.52 2.39 -11.17
N TRP A 151 4.27 1.42 -11.69
CA TRP A 151 3.96 0.73 -12.93
C TRP A 151 3.67 -0.73 -12.64
N LYS A 152 2.59 -1.28 -13.19
CA LYS A 152 2.10 -2.61 -12.83
C LYS A 152 1.92 -3.48 -14.06
N ALA A 153 2.54 -4.66 -14.08
CA ALA A 153 2.47 -5.61 -15.20
C ALA A 153 2.55 -7.07 -14.73
N GLU A 154 2.38 -8.00 -15.67
CA GLU A 154 2.66 -9.42 -15.46
C GLU A 154 3.79 -9.92 -16.37
N THR A 155 4.63 -10.83 -15.86
CA THR A 155 5.75 -11.39 -16.64
C THR A 155 5.27 -12.33 -17.74
N PHE A 156 4.17 -13.05 -17.50
CA PHE A 156 3.51 -13.87 -18.51
C PHE A 156 2.02 -13.57 -18.57
N ALA A 157 1.67 -12.63 -19.44
CA ALA A 157 0.35 -12.64 -20.05
C ALA A 157 0.24 -13.88 -20.95
N ASN A 158 -0.45 -14.89 -20.40
CA ASN A 158 -1.05 -16.05 -21.08
C ASN A 158 -0.16 -17.17 -21.64
N ASN A 159 -0.49 -18.39 -21.21
CA ASN A 159 -0.16 -19.68 -21.85
C ASN A 159 -0.87 -19.82 -23.22
N ASN A 160 -0.66 -18.89 -24.16
CA ASN A 160 -1.41 -18.75 -25.42
C ASN A 160 -2.93 -18.55 -25.27
N GLU A 161 -3.45 -18.38 -24.05
CA GLU A 161 -4.84 -17.97 -23.85
C GLU A 161 -5.06 -16.56 -24.37
N GLN A 162 -6.24 -16.29 -24.96
CA GLN A 162 -6.63 -14.97 -25.50
C GLN A 162 -5.82 -14.47 -26.71
N GLY A 163 -5.02 -15.34 -27.35
CA GLY A 163 -4.33 -15.03 -28.60
C GLY A 163 -3.05 -14.20 -28.45
N ASN A 164 -2.53 -14.02 -27.23
CA ASN A 164 -1.24 -13.36 -26.99
C ASN A 164 -0.19 -14.40 -26.53
N PRO A 165 0.83 -14.73 -27.35
CA PRO A 165 1.88 -15.64 -26.93
C PRO A 165 2.76 -14.98 -25.86
N ALA A 166 3.27 -15.76 -24.91
CA ALA A 166 4.29 -15.31 -23.96
C ALA A 166 5.61 -15.03 -24.71
N ARG A 167 5.69 -13.85 -25.35
CA ARG A 167 6.75 -13.43 -26.26
C ARG A 167 6.97 -11.93 -26.15
N ASN A 168 8.22 -11.50 -26.30
CA ASN A 168 8.61 -10.11 -26.49
C ASN A 168 9.69 -10.01 -27.59
N GLU A 169 10.40 -8.89 -27.68
CA GLU A 169 11.45 -8.66 -28.67
C GLU A 169 12.63 -9.64 -28.53
N GLY A 170 12.79 -10.30 -27.38
CA GLY A 170 13.74 -11.38 -27.15
C GLY A 170 13.25 -12.78 -27.59
N GLY A 171 12.06 -12.88 -28.16
CA GLY A 171 11.45 -14.16 -28.55
C GLY A 171 10.48 -14.73 -27.50
N PRO A 172 10.06 -16.00 -27.61
CA PRO A 172 9.15 -16.62 -26.66
C PRO A 172 9.82 -16.79 -25.28
N ALA A 173 9.07 -16.78 -24.19
CA ALA A 173 9.58 -16.99 -22.83
C ALA A 173 10.20 -18.38 -22.62
N TRP A 174 9.74 -19.35 -23.42
CA TRP A 174 10.19 -20.74 -23.41
C TRP A 174 10.51 -21.19 -24.83
N ASN A 175 11.62 -21.89 -25.01
CA ASN A 175 11.97 -22.50 -26.29
C ASN A 175 11.22 -23.83 -26.48
N ASN A 176 11.02 -24.20 -27.74
CA ASN A 176 10.57 -25.55 -28.15
C ASN A 176 9.26 -26.05 -27.50
N GLY A 177 8.41 -25.14 -26.99
CA GLY A 177 7.16 -25.50 -26.32
C GLY A 177 7.33 -26.18 -24.94
N LYS A 178 8.55 -26.23 -24.39
CA LYS A 178 8.85 -26.86 -23.10
C LYS A 178 8.63 -25.85 -21.95
N PHE A 179 7.36 -25.59 -21.64
CA PHE A 179 6.94 -24.66 -20.60
C PHE A 179 7.56 -25.01 -19.24
N PHE A 180 8.04 -24.01 -18.49
CA PHE A 180 8.77 -24.16 -17.23
C PHE A 180 10.09 -24.95 -17.28
N ILE A 181 10.54 -25.39 -18.45
CA ILE A 181 11.74 -26.24 -18.57
C ILE A 181 12.82 -25.55 -19.38
N ASP A 182 12.50 -25.13 -20.61
CA ASP A 182 13.47 -24.56 -21.56
C ASP A 182 13.33 -23.05 -21.59
N LEU A 183 13.76 -22.38 -20.52
CA LEU A 183 13.69 -20.93 -20.37
C LEU A 183 14.53 -20.24 -21.45
N ASN A 184 13.97 -19.25 -22.15
CA ASN A 184 14.72 -18.43 -23.12
C ASN A 184 15.33 -17.19 -22.43
N PRO A 185 16.65 -17.10 -22.24
CA PRO A 185 17.27 -15.96 -21.57
C PRO A 185 17.01 -14.63 -22.27
N SER A 186 16.91 -14.61 -23.61
CA SER A 186 16.71 -13.39 -24.39
C SER A 186 15.37 -12.70 -24.05
N PHE A 187 14.33 -13.48 -23.76
CA PHE A 187 13.04 -12.93 -23.31
C PHE A 187 13.18 -12.19 -21.97
N TRP A 188 13.90 -12.78 -21.02
CA TRP A 188 14.11 -12.19 -19.69
C TRP A 188 15.13 -11.04 -19.71
N GLN A 189 16.09 -11.06 -20.63
CA GLN A 189 17.00 -9.93 -20.89
C GLN A 189 16.26 -8.74 -21.52
N ASN A 190 15.21 -8.96 -22.31
CA ASN A 190 14.33 -7.86 -22.74
C ASN A 190 13.55 -7.26 -21.55
N ILE A 191 13.07 -8.10 -20.62
CA ILE A 191 12.45 -7.62 -19.38
C ILE A 191 13.45 -6.83 -18.53
N ASP A 192 14.73 -7.23 -18.47
CA ASP A 192 15.78 -6.43 -17.80
C ASP A 192 15.81 -4.99 -18.36
N GLN A 193 15.83 -4.82 -19.68
CA GLN A 193 15.86 -3.49 -20.31
C GLN A 193 14.64 -2.64 -19.96
N ARG A 194 13.45 -3.28 -19.92
CA ARG A 194 12.19 -2.62 -19.52
C ARG A 194 12.21 -2.19 -18.06
N ILE A 195 12.68 -3.05 -17.16
CA ILE A 195 12.81 -2.77 -15.73
C ILE A 195 13.88 -1.71 -15.45
N GLU A 196 15.01 -1.76 -16.14
CA GLU A 196 16.07 -0.76 -16.05
C GLU A 196 15.58 0.61 -16.52
N TYR A 197 14.75 0.67 -17.57
CA TYR A 197 14.11 1.91 -18.00
C TYR A 197 13.17 2.47 -16.92
N LEU A 198 12.26 1.64 -16.39
CA LEU A 198 11.35 2.03 -15.30
C LEU A 198 12.12 2.52 -14.06
N ALA A 199 13.17 1.81 -13.68
CA ALA A 199 14.07 2.16 -12.59
C ALA A 199 14.74 3.53 -12.83
N SER A 200 15.24 3.79 -14.04
CA SER A 200 15.83 5.07 -14.41
C SER A 200 14.86 6.26 -14.33
N LYS A 201 13.55 5.98 -14.38
CA LYS A 201 12.47 6.96 -14.24
C LYS A 201 11.93 7.08 -12.82
N GLY A 202 12.48 6.32 -11.88
CA GLY A 202 12.07 6.34 -10.47
C GLY A 202 10.71 5.70 -10.21
N MET A 203 10.26 4.79 -11.07
CA MET A 203 8.99 4.08 -10.86
C MET A 203 9.17 2.87 -9.94
N ALA A 204 8.23 2.68 -9.03
CA ALA A 204 8.06 1.40 -8.34
C ALA A 204 7.47 0.37 -9.31
N ILE A 205 8.01 -0.84 -9.32
CA ILE A 205 7.73 -1.85 -10.33
C ILE A 205 6.90 -2.98 -9.70
N SER A 206 5.60 -2.97 -9.95
CA SER A 206 4.67 -3.95 -9.41
C SER A 206 4.55 -5.14 -10.36
N ILE A 207 5.15 -6.28 -10.01
CA ILE A 207 5.31 -7.42 -10.92
C ILE A 207 4.39 -8.57 -10.51
N ALA A 208 3.47 -8.93 -11.40
CA ALA A 208 2.76 -10.19 -11.37
C ALA A 208 3.59 -11.32 -11.98
N GLN A 209 3.63 -12.49 -11.33
CA GLN A 209 4.14 -13.69 -11.99
C GLN A 209 3.26 -13.95 -13.23
N GLY A 210 1.96 -14.17 -13.03
CA GLY A 210 0.95 -14.10 -14.08
C GLY A 210 -0.46 -14.15 -13.51
N ILE A 211 -1.43 -14.55 -14.34
CA ILE A 211 -2.84 -14.67 -13.95
C ILE A 211 -3.21 -16.00 -13.28
N GLY A 212 -4.23 -15.98 -12.41
CA GLY A 212 -4.64 -17.11 -11.58
C GLY A 212 -4.88 -18.40 -12.35
N ARG A 213 -5.52 -18.27 -13.52
CA ARG A 213 -5.82 -19.37 -14.46
C ARG A 213 -4.60 -19.94 -15.19
N SER A 214 -3.41 -19.34 -15.05
CA SER A 214 -2.17 -19.90 -15.59
C SER A 214 -1.71 -21.14 -14.82
N MET A 215 -2.10 -21.27 -13.54
CA MET A 215 -1.91 -22.51 -12.79
C MET A 215 -3.11 -23.43 -12.99
N LYS A 216 -2.93 -24.49 -13.79
CA LYS A 216 -4.03 -25.40 -14.15
C LYS A 216 -4.41 -26.40 -13.06
N ASN A 217 -3.48 -26.76 -12.19
CA ASN A 217 -3.67 -27.73 -11.12
C ASN A 217 -2.54 -27.63 -10.07
N ALA A 218 -2.71 -28.38 -8.97
CA ALA A 218 -1.74 -28.48 -7.88
C ALA A 218 -0.34 -28.95 -8.31
N SER A 219 -0.24 -29.82 -9.32
CA SER A 219 1.05 -30.36 -9.74
C SER A 219 1.96 -29.32 -10.39
N ALA A 220 1.42 -28.18 -10.82
CA ALA A 220 2.20 -27.06 -11.34
C ALA A 220 2.76 -26.13 -10.24
N GLU A 221 2.47 -26.36 -8.96
CA GLU A 221 2.92 -25.49 -7.86
C GLU A 221 4.45 -25.39 -7.79
N SER A 222 5.16 -26.51 -7.91
CA SER A 222 6.63 -26.55 -7.87
C SER A 222 7.26 -25.74 -9.01
N ASP A 223 6.67 -25.80 -10.20
CA ASP A 223 7.12 -25.03 -11.37
C ASP A 223 6.92 -23.52 -11.17
N HIS A 224 5.78 -23.13 -10.60
CA HIS A 224 5.52 -21.74 -10.25
C HIS A 224 6.45 -21.24 -9.15
N LYS A 225 6.75 -22.06 -8.12
CA LYS A 225 7.75 -21.73 -7.11
C LYS A 225 9.14 -21.52 -7.73
N ARG A 226 9.59 -22.42 -8.59
CA ARG A 226 10.89 -22.30 -9.29
C ARG A 226 10.96 -21.02 -10.12
N LEU A 227 9.91 -20.71 -10.88
CA LEU A 227 9.84 -19.47 -11.65
C LEU A 227 9.76 -18.23 -10.75
N ALA A 228 9.04 -18.29 -9.64
CA ALA A 228 8.94 -17.18 -8.70
C ALA A 228 10.31 -16.88 -8.04
N ARG A 229 11.09 -17.92 -7.69
CA ARG A 229 12.50 -17.77 -7.26
C ARG A 229 13.33 -17.09 -8.34
N TYR A 230 13.18 -17.49 -9.60
CA TYR A 230 13.90 -16.89 -10.72
C TYR A 230 13.59 -15.39 -10.92
N ILE A 231 12.29 -15.03 -10.89
CA ILE A 231 11.83 -13.63 -10.97
C ILE A 231 12.36 -12.81 -9.78
N LEU A 232 12.29 -13.37 -8.56
CA LEU A 232 12.81 -12.74 -7.35
C LEU A 232 14.34 -12.52 -7.44
N ALA A 233 15.10 -13.55 -7.81
CA ALA A 233 16.55 -13.47 -7.96
C ALA A 233 16.96 -12.44 -9.04
N ARG A 234 16.20 -12.40 -10.14
CA ARG A 234 16.48 -11.49 -11.26
C ARG A 234 16.08 -10.05 -10.96
N TYR A 235 14.94 -9.79 -10.30
CA TYR A 235 14.41 -8.42 -10.20
C TYR A 235 14.34 -7.86 -8.77
N GLY A 236 14.62 -8.67 -7.74
CA GLY A 236 14.46 -8.30 -6.34
C GLY A 236 15.39 -7.20 -5.83
N ALA A 237 16.47 -6.89 -6.55
CA ALA A 237 17.34 -5.74 -6.24
C ALA A 237 16.79 -4.40 -6.76
N TYR A 238 15.78 -4.42 -7.64
CA TYR A 238 15.05 -3.21 -8.04
C TYR A 238 13.93 -2.91 -7.05
N LEU A 239 13.39 -1.70 -7.07
CA LEU A 239 12.26 -1.23 -6.26
C LEU A 239 10.94 -1.90 -6.69
N THR A 240 10.87 -3.20 -6.45
CA THR A 240 9.79 -4.07 -6.88
C THR A 240 8.81 -4.33 -5.75
N VAL A 241 7.53 -4.36 -6.11
CA VAL A 241 6.43 -4.80 -5.27
C VAL A 241 5.85 -6.05 -5.90
N TRP A 242 5.72 -7.13 -5.14
CA TRP A 242 5.29 -8.40 -5.71
C TRP A 242 3.77 -8.51 -5.77
N ILE A 243 3.30 -8.92 -6.94
CA ILE A 243 1.97 -9.49 -7.11
C ILE A 243 2.25 -10.97 -7.40
N THR A 244 2.03 -11.87 -6.46
CA THR A 244 2.24 -13.29 -6.76
C THR A 244 1.37 -13.73 -7.94
N THR A 245 0.13 -13.28 -7.99
CA THR A 245 -0.78 -13.58 -9.11
C THR A 245 -1.85 -12.52 -9.30
N GLN A 246 -2.23 -12.29 -10.55
CA GLN A 246 -3.43 -11.55 -10.96
C GLN A 246 -4.67 -12.46 -10.86
N GLU A 247 -5.85 -11.89 -10.59
CA GLU A 247 -7.17 -12.53 -10.68
C GLU A 247 -7.21 -13.97 -10.11
N TYR A 248 -6.59 -14.17 -8.94
CA TYR A 248 -6.33 -15.51 -8.40
C TYR A 248 -7.59 -16.33 -8.11
N ASN A 249 -8.72 -15.63 -7.90
CA ASN A 249 -10.02 -16.19 -7.58
C ASN A 249 -11.07 -15.94 -8.70
N ASP A 250 -10.61 -15.70 -9.93
CA ASP A 250 -11.49 -15.68 -11.10
C ASP A 250 -12.17 -17.04 -11.32
N VAL A 251 -13.35 -17.05 -11.94
CA VAL A 251 -14.11 -18.28 -12.21
C VAL A 251 -13.34 -19.27 -13.09
N HIS A 252 -12.39 -18.80 -13.89
CA HIS A 252 -11.54 -19.63 -14.73
C HIS A 252 -10.26 -20.12 -14.02
N SER A 253 -9.96 -19.61 -12.82
CA SER A 253 -8.76 -19.97 -12.04
C SER A 253 -8.89 -21.31 -11.31
N GLY A 254 -10.08 -21.91 -11.26
CA GLY A 254 -10.33 -23.20 -10.60
C GLY A 254 -10.01 -23.19 -9.10
N ALA A 255 -9.60 -24.34 -8.56
CA ALA A 255 -9.27 -24.50 -7.13
C ALA A 255 -7.81 -24.16 -6.77
N CYS A 256 -7.13 -23.33 -7.58
CA CYS A 256 -5.69 -23.08 -7.44
C CYS A 256 -5.29 -21.94 -6.49
N GLY A 257 -6.27 -21.22 -5.91
CA GLY A 257 -5.99 -20.07 -5.04
C GLY A 257 -5.07 -20.39 -3.87
N GLN A 258 -5.22 -21.55 -3.23
CA GLN A 258 -4.35 -21.96 -2.12
C GLN A 258 -2.91 -22.25 -2.57
N TYR A 259 -2.73 -22.82 -3.76
CA TYR A 259 -1.39 -23.11 -4.30
C TYR A 259 -0.67 -21.82 -4.69
N TRP A 260 -1.39 -20.83 -5.21
CA TRP A 260 -0.84 -19.48 -5.37
C TRP A 260 -0.45 -18.82 -4.04
N ALA A 261 -1.21 -19.03 -2.97
CA ALA A 261 -0.83 -18.57 -1.63
C ALA A 261 0.45 -19.26 -1.13
N ASN A 262 0.65 -20.55 -1.45
CA ASN A 262 1.91 -21.26 -1.15
C ASN A 262 3.10 -20.66 -1.92
N VAL A 263 2.91 -20.25 -3.18
CA VAL A 263 3.93 -19.53 -3.96
C VAL A 263 4.23 -18.19 -3.31
N ALA A 264 3.21 -17.45 -2.87
CA ALA A 264 3.38 -16.14 -2.25
C ALA A 264 4.17 -16.20 -0.92
N ALA A 265 3.85 -17.18 -0.08
CA ALA A 265 4.59 -17.46 1.15
C ALA A 265 6.05 -17.82 0.85
N TYR A 266 6.28 -18.69 -0.15
CA TYR A 266 7.62 -19.08 -0.57
C TYR A 266 8.46 -17.89 -1.05
N VAL A 267 7.89 -16.99 -1.86
CA VAL A 267 8.57 -15.75 -2.28
C VAL A 267 8.92 -14.87 -1.09
N TYR A 268 7.99 -14.72 -0.15
CA TYR A 268 8.23 -13.91 1.05
C TYR A 268 9.34 -14.49 1.93
N ASP A 269 9.37 -15.81 2.12
CA ASP A 269 10.40 -16.49 2.89
C ASP A 269 11.79 -16.32 2.26
N LEU A 270 11.88 -16.44 0.94
CA LEU A 270 13.10 -16.23 0.17
C LEU A 270 13.53 -14.77 0.08
N ASP A 271 12.60 -13.80 0.06
CA ASP A 271 12.93 -12.39 -0.12
C ASP A 271 13.56 -11.81 1.16
N PRO A 272 14.88 -11.53 1.15
CA PRO A 272 15.58 -11.04 2.34
C PRO A 272 15.18 -9.60 2.69
N TYR A 273 14.62 -8.86 1.73
CA TYR A 273 14.09 -7.51 1.96
C TYR A 273 12.68 -7.51 2.56
N LYS A 274 12.00 -8.67 2.59
CA LYS A 274 10.63 -8.84 3.08
C LYS A 274 9.65 -7.79 2.50
N ARG A 275 9.74 -7.57 1.18
CA ARG A 275 8.94 -6.55 0.49
C ARG A 275 7.47 -6.94 0.45
N ALA A 276 6.62 -5.94 0.23
CA ALA A 276 5.20 -6.18 0.07
C ALA A 276 4.95 -7.18 -1.07
N ASN A 277 4.23 -8.24 -0.74
CA ASN A 277 3.75 -9.26 -1.66
C ASN A 277 2.23 -9.38 -1.52
N ILE A 278 1.52 -9.52 -2.64
CA ILE A 278 0.07 -9.59 -2.66
C ILE A 278 -0.43 -10.67 -3.61
N MET A 279 -1.72 -10.99 -3.51
CA MET A 279 -2.48 -11.70 -4.53
C MET A 279 -3.66 -10.83 -4.93
N HIS A 280 -3.74 -10.51 -6.21
CA HIS A 280 -4.73 -9.61 -6.76
C HIS A 280 -6.01 -10.36 -7.09
N ASN A 281 -7.14 -9.92 -6.55
CA ASN A 281 -8.44 -10.55 -6.71
C ASN A 281 -9.09 -10.21 -8.07
N ALA A 282 -9.99 -11.07 -8.54
CA ALA A 282 -10.85 -10.85 -9.71
C ALA A 282 -12.19 -10.21 -9.36
N TYR A 283 -12.76 -10.58 -8.19
CA TYR A 283 -14.04 -10.10 -7.69
C TYR A 283 -13.92 -9.44 -6.33
N THR A 284 -14.88 -8.57 -5.99
CA THR A 284 -14.97 -8.00 -4.64
C THR A 284 -15.23 -9.10 -3.62
N ASN A 285 -14.40 -9.12 -2.57
CA ASN A 285 -14.71 -9.74 -1.28
C ASN A 285 -14.67 -11.28 -1.29
N PRO A 286 -13.46 -11.86 -1.14
CA PRO A 286 -13.09 -12.17 0.24
C PRO A 286 -11.62 -11.86 0.58
N ILE A 287 -11.42 -11.25 1.75
CA ILE A 287 -10.11 -10.93 2.32
C ILE A 287 -9.53 -12.20 3.00
N VAL A 288 -9.24 -13.24 2.22
CA VAL A 288 -8.84 -14.56 2.76
C VAL A 288 -7.48 -14.53 3.45
N TYR A 289 -6.54 -13.74 2.92
CA TYR A 289 -5.13 -13.79 3.32
C TYR A 289 -4.62 -12.58 4.12
N HIS A 290 -5.47 -11.64 4.56
CA HIS A 290 -5.00 -10.42 5.23
C HIS A 290 -4.28 -10.61 6.57
N ASP A 291 -4.56 -11.70 7.27
CA ASP A 291 -3.85 -12.03 8.52
C ASP A 291 -2.51 -12.76 8.25
N GLN A 292 -2.17 -13.05 6.99
CA GLN A 292 -0.92 -13.69 6.62
C GLN A 292 0.22 -12.68 6.54
N LEU A 293 1.37 -13.00 7.15
CA LEU A 293 2.55 -12.12 7.19
C LEU A 293 3.06 -11.73 5.79
N TRP A 294 2.95 -12.65 4.83
CA TRP A 294 3.40 -12.43 3.46
C TRP A 294 2.44 -11.56 2.64
N TYR A 295 1.21 -11.29 3.13
CA TYR A 295 0.19 -10.51 2.40
C TYR A 295 0.27 -9.04 2.79
N GLY A 296 1.13 -8.27 2.12
CA GLY A 296 1.51 -6.91 2.51
C GLY A 296 0.36 -5.91 2.50
N PHE A 297 -0.50 -5.95 1.48
CA PHE A 297 -1.71 -5.10 1.43
C PHE A 297 -2.78 -5.70 0.52
N VAL A 298 -4.01 -5.22 0.70
CA VAL A 298 -5.14 -5.65 -0.13
C VAL A 298 -5.21 -4.78 -1.38
N THR A 299 -5.26 -5.41 -2.56
CA THR A 299 -5.78 -4.78 -3.78
C THR A 299 -7.19 -5.27 -4.03
N LEU A 300 -8.07 -4.38 -4.49
CA LEU A 300 -9.43 -4.73 -4.88
C LEU A 300 -9.67 -4.36 -6.34
N GLN A 301 -9.92 -5.36 -7.18
CA GLN A 301 -10.46 -5.13 -8.52
C GLN A 301 -11.94 -4.69 -8.41
N GLN A 302 -12.17 -3.38 -8.51
CA GLN A 302 -13.50 -2.77 -8.46
C GLN A 302 -13.78 -1.91 -9.69
N SER A 303 -15.05 -1.76 -10.06
CA SER A 303 -15.48 -0.86 -11.14
C SER A 303 -14.95 0.56 -10.93
N HIS A 304 -14.57 1.24 -12.01
CA HIS A 304 -13.86 2.53 -12.10
C HIS A 304 -14.54 3.75 -11.43
N LYS A 305 -14.81 3.71 -10.11
CA LYS A 305 -15.50 4.79 -9.38
C LYS A 305 -14.51 5.56 -8.50
N ARG A 306 -14.49 6.89 -8.66
CA ARG A 306 -13.72 7.84 -7.83
C ARG A 306 -14.01 7.73 -6.33
N GLN A 307 -15.18 7.21 -5.95
CA GLN A 307 -15.53 6.94 -4.55
C GLN A 307 -14.49 6.07 -3.83
N SER A 308 -13.87 5.11 -4.53
CA SER A 308 -12.84 4.24 -3.95
C SER A 308 -11.59 5.01 -3.51
N GLN A 309 -11.22 6.09 -4.23
CA GLN A 309 -10.03 6.92 -3.96
C GLN A 309 -10.13 7.72 -2.66
N ILE A 310 -11.35 7.95 -2.16
CA ILE A 310 -11.58 8.74 -0.95
C ILE A 310 -12.15 7.89 0.19
N ALA A 311 -12.77 6.75 -0.11
CA ALA A 311 -13.40 5.92 0.92
C ALA A 311 -12.40 5.22 1.85
N VAL A 312 -11.32 4.59 1.35
CA VAL A 312 -10.47 3.70 2.20
C VAL A 312 -9.00 3.54 1.76
N THR A 313 -8.58 3.96 0.57
CA THR A 313 -7.30 3.49 0.00
C THR A 313 -6.08 4.36 0.39
N PHE A 314 -4.87 3.77 0.30
CA PHE A 314 -3.58 4.45 0.42
C PHE A 314 -3.08 5.09 -0.89
N GLY A 315 -3.88 4.96 -1.93
CA GLY A 315 -3.58 5.39 -3.28
C GLY A 315 -4.52 4.69 -4.27
N PHE A 316 -4.18 4.72 -5.55
CA PHE A 316 -5.02 4.18 -6.61
C PHE A 316 -4.19 3.68 -7.79
N THR A 317 -4.63 2.60 -8.43
CA THR A 317 -4.10 2.17 -9.72
C THR A 317 -5.12 2.49 -10.80
N TYR A 318 -4.75 3.37 -11.73
CA TYR A 318 -5.47 3.64 -12.95
C TYR A 318 -5.27 2.50 -13.95
N GLY A 319 -6.24 2.34 -14.85
CA GLY A 319 -6.13 1.47 -15.99
C GLY A 319 -7.11 1.95 -17.05
N THR A 320 -6.69 1.92 -18.31
CA THR A 320 -7.55 2.25 -19.44
C THR A 320 -7.34 1.32 -20.62
N GLN A 321 -8.43 1.08 -21.34
CA GLN A 321 -8.43 0.25 -22.53
C GLN A 321 -7.54 0.91 -23.58
N GLY A 322 -6.76 0.10 -24.29
CA GLY A 322 -5.71 0.57 -25.17
C GLY A 322 -4.33 0.51 -24.53
N ILE A 323 -4.20 0.79 -23.23
CA ILE A 323 -2.92 0.73 -22.51
C ILE A 323 -2.72 -0.62 -21.85
N TRP A 324 -3.67 -1.07 -21.02
CA TRP A 324 -3.41 -2.24 -20.15
C TRP A 324 -3.13 -3.55 -20.93
N TRP A 325 -3.49 -3.64 -22.22
CA TRP A 325 -3.14 -4.75 -23.12
C TRP A 325 -2.15 -4.39 -24.22
N GLY A 326 -1.69 -3.14 -24.30
CA GLY A 326 -0.79 -2.68 -25.36
C GLY A 326 -1.43 -2.72 -26.75
N CYS A 327 -2.62 -2.12 -26.92
CA CYS A 327 -3.30 -2.10 -28.22
C CYS A 327 -2.61 -1.11 -29.13
N TYR A 328 -1.90 -1.61 -30.15
CA TYR A 328 -1.12 -0.79 -31.06
C TYR A 328 -2.05 0.05 -31.92
N THR A 329 -3.10 -0.55 -32.50
CA THR A 329 -4.10 0.14 -33.32
C THR A 329 -5.53 -0.17 -32.87
N THR A 330 -6.51 0.56 -33.42
CA THR A 330 -7.94 0.29 -33.16
C THR A 330 -8.49 -0.93 -33.90
N ILE A 331 -7.71 -1.56 -34.77
CA ILE A 331 -8.09 -2.77 -35.51
C ILE A 331 -7.37 -4.03 -35.02
N ASP A 332 -6.63 -3.93 -33.92
CA ASP A 332 -5.95 -5.06 -33.29
C ASP A 332 -6.99 -6.13 -32.90
N LYS A 333 -6.74 -7.38 -33.32
CA LYS A 333 -7.69 -8.50 -33.15
C LYS A 333 -7.80 -9.02 -31.71
N ASN A 334 -7.00 -8.50 -30.78
CA ASN A 334 -7.13 -8.84 -29.37
C ASN A 334 -8.47 -8.29 -28.88
N TYR A 335 -9.39 -9.17 -28.47
CA TYR A 335 -10.74 -8.77 -28.07
C TYR A 335 -10.75 -7.77 -26.91
N ASN A 336 -9.69 -7.74 -26.09
CA ASN A 336 -9.58 -6.77 -25.01
C ASN A 336 -9.15 -5.36 -25.47
N CYS A 337 -8.82 -5.20 -26.75
CA CYS A 337 -8.65 -3.89 -27.38
C CYS A 337 -9.98 -3.23 -27.76
N GLY A 338 -11.08 -3.97 -27.61
CA GLY A 338 -12.44 -3.54 -27.95
C GLY A 338 -12.76 -3.74 -29.43
N ASN A 339 -14.04 -3.55 -29.76
CA ASN A 339 -14.56 -3.72 -31.12
C ASN A 339 -15.33 -2.46 -31.55
N GLY A 340 -15.34 -2.18 -32.86
CA GLY A 340 -16.13 -1.08 -33.42
C GLY A 340 -15.77 0.27 -32.80
N SER A 341 -16.79 1.02 -32.37
CA SER A 341 -16.64 2.35 -31.77
C SER A 341 -15.97 2.36 -30.40
N ASP A 342 -15.87 1.21 -29.73
CA ASP A 342 -15.26 1.10 -28.39
C ASP A 342 -13.78 0.70 -28.45
N ALA A 343 -13.25 0.39 -29.64
CA ALA A 343 -11.84 0.08 -29.79
C ALA A 343 -10.96 1.29 -29.44
N ARG A 344 -9.86 1.06 -28.71
CA ARG A 344 -8.91 2.10 -28.29
C ARG A 344 -7.48 1.68 -28.60
N ALA A 345 -6.75 2.56 -29.29
CA ALA A 345 -5.30 2.46 -29.43
C ALA A 345 -4.61 3.20 -28.28
N TRP A 346 -3.41 2.73 -27.89
CA TRP A 346 -2.66 3.28 -26.77
C TRP A 346 -2.35 4.78 -26.94
N ASN A 347 -2.04 5.21 -28.16
CA ASN A 347 -1.63 6.58 -28.48
C ASN A 347 -2.75 7.60 -28.29
N THR A 348 -4.00 7.18 -28.40
CA THR A 348 -5.16 7.99 -27.99
C THR A 348 -5.43 7.87 -26.50
N ALA A 349 -5.34 6.64 -25.96
CA ALA A 349 -5.69 6.35 -24.58
C ALA A 349 -4.72 6.99 -23.56
N ILE A 350 -3.44 7.17 -23.91
CA ILE A 350 -2.42 7.78 -23.06
C ILE A 350 -2.77 9.22 -22.66
N ASP A 351 -3.50 9.95 -23.52
CA ASP A 351 -3.92 11.33 -23.33
C ASP A 351 -5.35 11.50 -22.79
N PHE A 352 -6.00 10.41 -22.36
CA PHE A 352 -7.33 10.54 -21.77
C PHE A 352 -7.31 11.49 -20.56
N PRO A 353 -8.31 12.39 -20.43
CA PRO A 353 -8.35 13.38 -19.35
C PRO A 353 -8.26 12.76 -17.95
N VAL A 354 -8.72 11.50 -17.80
CA VAL A 354 -8.69 10.79 -16.53
C VAL A 354 -7.26 10.62 -16.02
N GLY A 355 -6.26 10.39 -16.88
CA GLY A 355 -4.85 10.30 -16.48
C GLY A 355 -4.38 11.57 -15.76
N GLU A 356 -4.70 12.74 -16.32
CA GLU A 356 -4.41 14.04 -15.69
C GLU A 356 -5.20 14.26 -14.40
N GLN A 357 -6.46 13.82 -14.36
CA GLN A 357 -7.29 13.91 -13.16
C GLN A 357 -6.75 13.06 -12.00
N MET A 358 -6.14 11.91 -12.31
CA MET A 358 -5.45 11.10 -11.30
C MET A 358 -4.24 11.84 -10.73
N SER A 359 -3.46 12.53 -11.57
CA SER A 359 -2.37 13.41 -11.15
C SER A 359 -2.83 14.52 -10.22
N MET A 360 -3.93 15.21 -10.58
CA MET A 360 -4.51 16.28 -9.77
C MET A 360 -4.94 15.77 -8.39
N MET A 361 -5.55 14.58 -8.34
CA MET A 361 -5.97 13.97 -7.09
C MET A 361 -4.80 13.55 -6.21
N ALA A 362 -3.74 13.00 -6.80
CA ALA A 362 -2.51 12.69 -6.07
C ALA A 362 -1.87 13.95 -5.49
N ARG A 363 -1.75 15.04 -6.27
CA ARG A 363 -1.25 16.34 -5.78
C ARG A 363 -2.12 16.93 -4.67
N PHE A 364 -3.44 16.77 -4.75
CA PHE A 364 -4.34 17.17 -3.67
C PHE A 364 -3.99 16.42 -2.39
N TRP A 365 -3.96 15.08 -2.42
CA TRP A 365 -3.63 14.26 -1.26
C TRP A 365 -2.26 14.59 -0.69
N THR A 366 -1.25 14.75 -1.56
CA THR A 366 0.13 14.98 -1.13
C THR A 366 0.43 16.39 -0.65
N SER A 367 -0.57 17.29 -0.64
CA SER A 367 -0.43 18.67 -0.15
C SER A 367 -0.65 18.84 1.37
N PHE A 368 -0.93 17.76 2.10
CA PHE A 368 -1.14 17.75 3.56
C PHE A 368 -0.77 16.38 4.13
N GLU A 369 -0.87 16.15 5.44
CA GLU A 369 -0.48 14.88 6.07
C GLU A 369 -1.55 13.78 5.89
N TRP A 370 -1.84 13.36 4.66
CA TRP A 370 -2.96 12.44 4.38
C TRP A 370 -2.86 11.09 5.11
N TRP A 371 -1.65 10.66 5.46
CA TRP A 371 -1.35 9.38 6.11
C TRP A 371 -1.85 9.28 7.56
N VAL A 372 -2.30 10.40 8.15
CA VAL A 372 -2.89 10.40 9.49
C VAL A 372 -4.41 10.22 9.48
N LEU A 373 -5.03 10.29 8.30
CA LEU A 373 -6.47 10.26 8.16
C LEU A 373 -7.02 8.83 8.18
N ALA A 374 -8.18 8.60 8.76
CA ALA A 374 -8.94 7.36 8.59
C ALA A 374 -10.41 7.65 8.22
N PRO A 375 -11.12 6.69 7.60
CA PRO A 375 -12.54 6.85 7.31
C PRO A 375 -13.34 7.10 8.59
N ASP A 376 -14.11 8.19 8.61
CA ASP A 376 -14.91 8.60 9.78
C ASP A 376 -16.35 8.85 9.33
N GLY A 377 -17.16 7.80 9.33
CA GLY A 377 -18.58 7.85 8.99
C GLY A 377 -19.40 8.82 9.87
N ASN A 378 -18.87 9.19 11.03
CA ASN A 378 -19.53 10.04 12.01
C ASN A 378 -19.17 11.52 11.88
N ALA A 379 -18.09 11.86 11.19
CA ALA A 379 -17.64 13.24 11.00
C ALA A 379 -18.71 14.15 10.39
N ILE A 380 -19.56 13.62 9.50
CA ILE A 380 -20.59 14.38 8.81
C ILE A 380 -21.93 13.65 8.90
N ILE A 381 -22.97 14.36 9.34
CA ILE A 381 -24.36 13.90 9.16
C ILE A 381 -24.84 14.43 7.82
N TRP A 382 -25.15 13.53 6.89
CA TRP A 382 -25.73 13.88 5.61
C TRP A 382 -27.26 13.76 5.67
N SER A 383 -27.97 14.85 5.34
CA SER A 383 -29.44 14.90 5.46
C SER A 383 -30.17 14.19 4.31
N SER A 384 -29.55 14.08 3.14
CA SER A 384 -30.20 13.56 1.91
C SER A 384 -29.27 12.70 1.06
N ALA A 385 -28.19 12.18 1.65
CA ALA A 385 -27.26 11.33 0.91
C ALA A 385 -27.91 9.98 0.55
N PRO A 386 -27.84 9.55 -0.73
CA PRO A 386 -28.28 8.22 -1.13
C PRO A 386 -27.43 7.12 -0.48
N ASN A 387 -28.03 5.95 -0.24
CA ASN A 387 -27.33 4.75 0.25
C ASN A 387 -26.77 3.87 -0.88
N ASN A 388 -26.58 4.44 -2.07
CA ASN A 388 -26.08 3.72 -3.25
C ASN A 388 -24.70 4.29 -3.67
N THR A 389 -24.35 4.13 -4.94
CA THR A 389 -23.10 4.64 -5.51
C THR A 389 -23.07 6.15 -5.69
N GLN A 390 -24.00 6.90 -5.09
CA GLN A 390 -23.95 8.35 -4.92
C GLN A 390 -23.68 8.75 -3.47
N LYS A 391 -23.40 7.80 -2.58
CA LYS A 391 -23.06 8.12 -1.19
C LYS A 391 -21.74 8.93 -1.12
N PRO A 392 -21.70 10.06 -0.39
CA PRO A 392 -20.46 10.76 -0.06
C PRO A 392 -19.64 9.97 0.98
N TYR A 393 -18.34 10.19 0.99
CA TYR A 393 -17.40 9.55 1.91
C TYR A 393 -16.48 10.58 2.54
N GLN A 394 -16.05 10.35 3.77
CA GLN A 394 -15.19 11.29 4.46
C GLN A 394 -14.13 10.62 5.33
N LYS A 395 -13.01 11.33 5.50
CA LYS A 395 -11.89 10.95 6.36
C LYS A 395 -11.52 12.10 7.30
N THR A 396 -11.05 11.76 8.50
CA THR A 396 -10.57 12.70 9.51
C THR A 396 -9.31 12.19 10.19
N ASP A 397 -8.63 13.06 10.94
CA ASP A 397 -7.52 12.75 11.84
C ASP A 397 -8.01 12.32 13.25
N GLY A 398 -9.26 11.84 13.35
CA GLY A 398 -9.91 11.48 14.61
C GLY A 398 -10.68 12.63 15.26
N ASN A 399 -10.83 12.61 16.58
CA ASN A 399 -11.73 13.51 17.31
C ASN A 399 -11.29 14.97 17.38
N ASN A 400 -9.99 15.25 17.23
CA ASN A 400 -9.51 16.63 17.18
C ASN A 400 -9.95 17.36 15.90
N ARG A 401 -10.36 16.60 14.87
CA ARG A 401 -10.87 17.07 13.57
C ARG A 401 -10.12 18.29 13.08
N THR A 402 -8.78 18.23 13.14
CA THR A 402 -7.95 19.32 12.61
C THR A 402 -7.97 19.30 11.09
N LEU A 403 -8.25 18.14 10.50
CA LEU A 403 -8.42 17.95 9.08
C LEU A 403 -9.63 17.05 8.80
N VAL A 404 -10.58 17.56 8.01
CA VAL A 404 -11.73 16.81 7.50
C VAL A 404 -11.72 16.88 5.97
N ILE A 405 -11.69 15.72 5.32
CA ILE A 405 -11.78 15.58 3.87
C ILE A 405 -13.08 14.85 3.54
N ALA A 406 -13.91 15.38 2.64
CA ALA A 406 -15.12 14.68 2.19
C ALA A 406 -15.26 14.71 0.66
N TYR A 407 -15.51 13.54 0.06
CA TYR A 407 -15.92 13.41 -1.33
C TYR A 407 -17.41 13.54 -1.48
N LEU A 408 -17.83 14.38 -2.40
CA LEU A 408 -19.21 14.49 -2.83
C LEU A 408 -19.27 14.14 -4.32
N PRO A 409 -19.96 13.06 -4.72
CA PRO A 409 -20.12 12.72 -6.13
C PRO A 409 -20.86 13.80 -6.92
N LEU A 410 -20.84 13.70 -8.24
CA LEU A 410 -21.67 14.54 -9.11
C LEU A 410 -23.17 14.33 -8.82
N GLN A 411 -23.96 15.38 -8.96
CA GLN A 411 -25.39 15.37 -8.64
C GLN A 411 -26.18 14.72 -9.79
N LEU A 412 -26.61 13.47 -9.61
CA LEU A 412 -27.53 12.80 -10.54
C LEU A 412 -28.94 12.78 -9.96
N ASN A 413 -29.94 12.79 -10.85
CA ASN A 413 -31.37 12.61 -10.52
C ASN A 413 -31.87 13.57 -9.44
N GLY A 414 -31.40 14.83 -9.44
CA GLY A 414 -31.78 15.84 -8.46
C GLY A 414 -31.20 15.65 -7.06
N THR A 415 -30.21 14.76 -6.89
CA THR A 415 -29.52 14.57 -5.60
C THR A 415 -28.78 15.83 -5.19
N VAL A 416 -29.04 16.35 -3.99
CA VAL A 416 -28.29 17.45 -3.39
C VAL A 416 -27.67 16.98 -2.08
N TYR A 417 -26.38 17.20 -1.93
CA TYR A 417 -25.65 16.82 -0.72
C TYR A 417 -25.65 17.96 0.29
N ASN A 418 -26.53 17.86 1.28
CA ASN A 418 -26.52 18.74 2.45
C ASN A 418 -26.01 17.95 3.65
N GLY A 419 -25.13 18.55 4.45
CA GLY A 419 -24.61 17.91 5.64
C GLY A 419 -24.08 18.87 6.69
N THR A 420 -23.90 18.35 7.90
CA THR A 420 -23.35 19.09 9.04
C THR A 420 -22.15 18.32 9.57
N VAL A 421 -20.99 18.98 9.58
CA VAL A 421 -19.76 18.50 10.22
C VAL A 421 -19.94 18.58 11.73
N ARG A 422 -19.47 17.59 12.47
CA ARG A 422 -19.60 17.49 13.93
C ARG A 422 -18.24 17.50 14.63
N ASN A 423 -18.25 17.59 15.96
CA ASN A 423 -17.10 17.57 16.89
C ASN A 423 -15.88 18.36 16.40
N LEU A 424 -16.10 19.48 15.74
CA LEU A 424 -15.03 20.46 15.53
C LEU A 424 -14.74 21.13 16.88
N SER A 425 -13.50 21.57 17.10
CA SER A 425 -13.15 22.31 18.31
C SER A 425 -13.92 23.64 18.34
N PRO A 426 -14.75 23.93 19.37
CA PRO A 426 -15.51 25.18 19.45
C PRO A 426 -14.63 26.44 19.58
N THR A 427 -13.35 26.28 19.91
CA THR A 427 -12.33 27.34 19.96
C THR A 427 -11.37 27.28 18.76
N GLY A 428 -11.55 26.30 17.89
CA GLY A 428 -10.78 26.16 16.66
C GLY A 428 -11.24 27.19 15.63
N VAL A 429 -10.27 27.73 14.92
CA VAL A 429 -10.43 28.60 13.76
C VAL A 429 -10.07 27.77 12.55
N TYR A 430 -10.94 27.75 11.55
CA TYR A 430 -10.87 26.84 10.42
C TYR A 430 -10.86 27.58 9.08
N THR A 431 -10.36 26.90 8.05
CA THR A 431 -10.56 27.23 6.65
C THR A 431 -11.32 26.10 5.97
N ALA A 432 -12.17 26.43 5.02
CA ALA A 432 -12.92 25.46 4.22
C ALA A 432 -12.80 25.79 2.73
N GLN A 433 -12.55 24.78 1.90
CA GLN A 433 -12.41 24.94 0.45
C GLN A 433 -13.02 23.74 -0.29
N TRP A 434 -13.57 24.03 -1.46
CA TRP A 434 -13.91 23.04 -2.47
C TRP A 434 -12.71 22.82 -3.40
N PHE A 435 -12.42 21.56 -3.71
CA PHE A 435 -11.47 21.15 -4.73
C PHE A 435 -12.21 20.37 -5.83
N ASN A 436 -12.00 20.75 -7.09
CA ASN A 436 -12.56 20.05 -8.24
C ASN A 436 -11.54 19.03 -8.79
N PRO A 437 -11.75 17.71 -8.61
CA PRO A 437 -10.83 16.68 -9.09
C PRO A 437 -10.81 16.52 -10.63
N ARG A 438 -11.67 17.22 -11.38
CA ARG A 438 -11.70 17.18 -12.86
C ARG A 438 -10.72 18.14 -13.51
N ASN A 439 -10.41 19.24 -12.84
CA ASN A 439 -9.58 20.32 -13.39
C ASN A 439 -8.55 20.89 -12.40
N GLY A 440 -8.54 20.43 -11.15
CA GLY A 440 -7.56 20.83 -10.14
C GLY A 440 -7.83 22.19 -9.48
N THR A 441 -8.97 22.83 -9.75
CA THR A 441 -9.28 24.15 -9.21
C THR A 441 -9.77 24.10 -7.77
N TYR A 442 -9.44 25.15 -7.01
CA TYR A 442 -9.94 25.36 -5.65
C TYR A 442 -10.93 26.54 -5.64
N SER A 443 -12.03 26.39 -4.91
CA SER A 443 -12.97 27.47 -4.58
C SER A 443 -13.02 27.62 -3.07
N THR A 444 -12.60 28.77 -2.56
CA THR A 444 -12.65 29.04 -1.12
C THR A 444 -14.10 29.20 -0.69
N ILE A 445 -14.47 28.51 0.39
CA ILE A 445 -15.78 28.65 1.02
C ILE A 445 -15.71 29.77 2.05
N ASP A 446 -14.81 29.60 3.02
CA ASP A 446 -14.64 30.51 4.15
C ASP A 446 -13.25 30.30 4.78
N LYS A 447 -12.68 31.35 5.36
CA LYS A 447 -11.37 31.35 6.01
C LYS A 447 -11.45 32.12 7.33
N GLY A 448 -11.05 31.47 8.41
CA GLY A 448 -11.03 32.08 9.74
C GLY A 448 -12.34 31.91 10.52
N TRP A 449 -13.19 30.97 10.13
CA TRP A 449 -14.47 30.73 10.81
C TRP A 449 -14.30 29.87 12.05
N ILE A 450 -15.21 30.06 13.01
CA ILE A 450 -15.28 29.30 14.25
C ILE A 450 -16.57 28.47 14.24
N PRO A 451 -16.54 27.17 14.58
CA PRO A 451 -17.74 26.35 14.64
C PRO A 451 -18.74 26.86 15.69
N SER A 452 -19.96 26.32 15.69
CA SER A 452 -20.90 26.58 16.78
C SER A 452 -20.34 26.09 18.13
N LYS A 453 -20.94 26.54 19.25
CA LYS A 453 -20.58 26.04 20.60
C LYS A 453 -20.68 24.52 20.75
N ALA A 454 -21.52 23.87 19.93
CA ALA A 454 -21.67 22.42 19.89
C ALA A 454 -20.66 21.73 18.95
N GLY A 455 -19.69 22.47 18.38
CA GLY A 455 -18.71 21.93 17.44
C GLY A 455 -19.30 21.58 16.08
N LEU A 456 -20.37 22.28 15.66
CA LEU A 456 -21.09 22.02 14.42
C LEU A 456 -20.79 23.08 13.35
N TRP A 457 -20.70 22.64 12.09
CA TRP A 457 -20.63 23.52 10.92
C TRP A 457 -21.41 22.94 9.75
N ASN A 458 -22.27 23.75 9.13
CA ASN A 458 -23.09 23.32 8.00
C ASN A 458 -22.29 23.44 6.70
N ILE A 459 -22.29 22.36 5.92
CA ILE A 459 -21.61 22.29 4.63
C ILE A 459 -22.43 23.10 3.62
N PRO A 460 -21.84 24.07 2.91
CA PRO A 460 -22.54 24.83 1.88
C PRO A 460 -22.80 23.98 0.63
N ALA A 461 -23.55 24.53 -0.33
CA ALA A 461 -23.72 23.87 -1.62
C ALA A 461 -22.39 23.73 -2.38
N GLN A 462 -22.27 22.65 -3.15
CA GLN A 462 -21.18 22.50 -4.12
C GLN A 462 -21.24 23.63 -5.17
N PRO A 463 -20.09 24.06 -5.73
CA PRO A 463 -20.08 25.14 -6.73
C PRO A 463 -20.87 24.82 -8.01
N THR A 464 -20.91 23.55 -8.42
CA THR A 464 -21.69 23.08 -9.58
C THR A 464 -22.34 21.72 -9.30
N SER A 465 -23.45 21.43 -9.99
CA SER A 465 -24.14 20.14 -9.90
C SER A 465 -23.57 19.09 -10.88
N THR A 466 -22.93 19.52 -11.96
CA THR A 466 -22.39 18.64 -13.02
C THR A 466 -21.03 18.03 -12.69
N ASP A 467 -20.34 18.55 -11.68
CA ASP A 467 -19.04 18.05 -11.24
C ASP A 467 -19.15 17.34 -9.89
N ASP A 468 -18.21 16.45 -9.65
CA ASP A 468 -17.88 15.94 -8.31
C ASP A 468 -16.90 16.89 -7.62
N TRP A 469 -16.92 16.89 -6.29
CA TRP A 469 -16.15 17.84 -5.48
C TRP A 469 -15.55 17.16 -4.25
N VAL A 470 -14.39 17.68 -3.82
CA VAL A 470 -13.79 17.33 -2.53
C VAL A 470 -13.86 18.54 -1.61
N LEU A 471 -14.47 18.39 -0.45
CA LEU A 471 -14.44 19.36 0.65
C LEU A 471 -13.16 19.13 1.47
N LYS A 472 -12.40 20.20 1.71
CA LYS A 472 -11.29 20.22 2.67
C LYS A 472 -11.59 21.25 3.75
N ILE A 473 -11.62 20.80 5.01
CA ILE A 473 -11.69 21.66 6.20
C ILE A 473 -10.41 21.46 7.00
N GLN A 474 -9.73 22.55 7.34
CA GLN A 474 -8.46 22.53 8.06
C GLN A 474 -8.49 23.54 9.19
N ARG A 475 -8.11 23.14 10.41
CA ARG A 475 -7.86 24.06 11.52
C ARG A 475 -6.58 24.86 11.26
N ILE A 476 -6.61 26.17 11.52
CA ILE A 476 -5.50 27.10 11.26
C ILE A 476 -4.95 27.77 12.52
N ASN A 477 -5.54 27.52 13.70
CA ASN A 477 -5.04 28.01 15.00
C ASN A 477 -4.82 26.87 16.01
N GLY A 478 -4.01 27.17 17.03
CA GLY A 478 -3.47 26.16 17.95
C GLY A 478 -2.44 25.29 17.24
N SER A 479 -1.54 24.63 17.98
CA SER A 479 -0.69 23.59 17.37
C SER A 479 -1.61 22.64 16.60
N ASN A 480 -1.24 22.25 15.38
CA ASN A 480 -1.72 20.99 14.82
C ASN A 480 -1.24 19.95 15.82
N THR A 481 -2.12 19.58 16.76
CA THR A 481 -1.84 18.55 17.74
C THR A 481 -1.43 17.33 16.94
N SER A 482 -0.32 16.68 17.31
CA SER A 482 0.08 15.42 16.70
C SER A 482 -1.14 14.52 16.51
N PRO A 483 -1.20 13.77 15.40
CA PRO A 483 -2.37 12.95 15.11
C PRO A 483 -2.63 11.96 16.25
N ASN A 484 -3.89 11.61 16.49
CA ASN A 484 -4.22 10.58 17.46
C ASN A 484 -3.70 9.23 16.96
N PHE A 485 -2.59 8.76 17.51
CA PHE A 485 -1.96 7.50 17.15
C PHE A 485 -2.80 6.28 17.51
N ALA A 486 -3.82 6.41 18.35
CA ALA A 486 -4.75 5.32 18.62
C ALA A 486 -5.85 5.21 17.57
N PHE A 487 -6.18 6.29 16.85
CA PHE A 487 -7.35 6.33 15.97
C PHE A 487 -7.31 5.26 14.87
N GLY A 488 -8.33 4.40 14.89
CA GLY A 488 -8.48 3.29 13.98
C GLY A 488 -7.46 2.15 14.17
N MET A 489 -6.68 2.13 15.25
CA MET A 489 -5.70 1.06 15.46
C MET A 489 -6.36 -0.26 15.85
N ARG A 490 -5.60 -1.36 15.74
CA ARG A 490 -6.04 -2.65 16.27
C ARG A 490 -5.96 -2.59 17.78
N THR A 491 -7.02 -3.02 18.44
CA THR A 491 -7.12 -3.03 19.90
C THR A 491 -7.25 -4.45 20.43
N ARG A 492 -6.88 -4.62 21.69
CA ARG A 492 -7.15 -5.82 22.48
C ARG A 492 -7.62 -5.40 23.87
N SER A 493 -8.33 -6.26 24.55
CA SER A 493 -8.74 -6.03 25.93
C SER A 493 -8.69 -7.33 26.72
N SER A 494 -8.61 -7.21 28.03
CA SER A 494 -8.77 -8.34 28.96
C SER A 494 -10.13 -9.03 28.80
N SER A 495 -11.16 -8.25 28.51
CA SER A 495 -12.55 -8.68 28.43
C SER A 495 -13.40 -7.71 27.62
N ASN A 496 -14.59 -8.13 27.20
CA ASN A 496 -15.61 -7.26 26.63
C ASN A 496 -16.95 -7.63 27.28
N ARG A 497 -17.74 -6.64 27.69
CA ARG A 497 -19.06 -6.87 28.29
C ARG A 497 -20.00 -7.65 27.35
N ASN A 498 -19.99 -7.30 26.06
CA ASN A 498 -20.76 -7.94 25.01
C ASN A 498 -20.19 -7.56 23.63
N ILE A 499 -20.84 -8.02 22.56
CA ILE A 499 -20.42 -7.79 21.16
C ILE A 499 -20.47 -6.32 20.72
N ASN A 500 -21.25 -5.46 21.41
CA ASN A 500 -21.37 -4.05 21.09
C ASN A 500 -20.40 -3.17 21.88
N GLN A 501 -19.87 -3.67 23.00
CA GLN A 501 -19.00 -2.94 23.91
C GLN A 501 -17.58 -3.51 23.92
N THR A 502 -16.93 -3.41 22.76
CA THR A 502 -15.64 -4.04 22.46
C THR A 502 -14.51 -3.04 22.40
N SER A 503 -13.26 -3.50 22.60
CA SER A 503 -12.08 -2.63 22.62
C SER A 503 -11.93 -1.74 21.40
N ASN A 504 -12.36 -2.17 20.21
CA ASN A 504 -12.21 -1.38 18.98
C ASN A 504 -13.10 -0.14 18.94
N LYS A 505 -14.01 0.03 19.90
CA LYS A 505 -14.87 1.21 20.04
C LYS A 505 -14.15 2.41 20.63
N VAL A 506 -13.06 2.20 21.35
CA VAL A 506 -12.32 3.29 22.01
C VAL A 506 -11.38 4.05 21.06
N VAL A 507 -11.34 3.65 19.79
CA VAL A 507 -10.43 4.21 18.78
C VAL A 507 -11.20 4.53 17.49
N ASP A 508 -12.53 4.53 17.51
CA ASP A 508 -13.36 4.74 16.32
C ASP A 508 -13.80 6.19 16.15
N GLY A 509 -13.47 7.08 17.11
CA GLY A 509 -13.86 8.48 17.10
C GLY A 509 -15.36 8.72 17.32
N ASP A 510 -16.11 7.70 17.74
CA ASP A 510 -17.53 7.79 18.04
C ASP A 510 -17.77 7.83 19.55
N MET A 511 -17.92 9.04 20.09
CA MET A 511 -18.25 9.29 21.50
C MET A 511 -19.55 8.63 22.02
N ARG A 512 -20.29 7.90 21.17
CA ARG A 512 -21.51 7.16 21.53
C ARG A 512 -21.26 5.66 21.71
N THR A 513 -20.17 5.13 21.16
CA THR A 513 -19.74 3.74 21.34
C THR A 513 -18.74 3.67 22.50
N ASN A 514 -18.56 2.50 23.11
CA ASN A 514 -17.64 2.35 24.23
C ASN A 514 -17.14 0.92 24.34
N TRP A 515 -16.02 0.75 25.04
CA TRP A 515 -15.61 -0.51 25.63
C TRP A 515 -16.02 -0.54 27.10
N GLN A 516 -16.47 -1.71 27.56
CA GLN A 516 -16.73 -1.96 28.97
C GLN A 516 -16.18 -3.33 29.37
N VAL A 517 -15.58 -3.38 30.56
CA VAL A 517 -15.12 -4.63 31.20
C VAL A 517 -16.30 -5.58 31.41
N ASN A 518 -16.08 -6.88 31.21
CA ASN A 518 -17.06 -7.88 31.61
C ASN A 518 -17.11 -7.98 33.15
N ASP A 519 -18.23 -7.59 33.76
CA ASP A 519 -18.42 -7.60 35.21
C ASP A 519 -18.09 -8.97 35.85
N ALA A 520 -18.31 -10.08 35.12
CA ALA A 520 -18.04 -11.43 35.61
C ALA A 520 -16.53 -11.76 35.74
N GLN A 521 -15.66 -11.06 35.01
CA GLN A 521 -14.21 -11.28 35.05
C GLN A 521 -13.50 -10.41 36.08
N GLY A 522 -14.24 -9.55 36.78
CA GLY A 522 -13.68 -8.63 37.75
C GLY A 522 -12.89 -7.50 37.10
N PHE A 523 -12.83 -6.38 37.82
CA PHE A 523 -12.23 -5.16 37.33
C PHE A 523 -10.71 -5.09 37.53
N ASN A 524 -10.19 -5.62 38.65
CA ASN A 524 -8.77 -5.48 39.00
C ASN A 524 -7.85 -6.10 37.94
N ASN A 525 -6.93 -5.29 37.42
CA ASN A 525 -6.02 -5.63 36.32
C ASN A 525 -6.72 -5.88 34.97
N SER A 526 -7.96 -5.42 34.81
CA SER A 526 -8.55 -5.28 33.48
C SER A 526 -7.71 -4.32 32.65
N TRP A 527 -7.61 -4.56 31.36
CA TRP A 527 -6.73 -3.79 30.49
C TRP A 527 -7.30 -3.60 29.10
N LEU A 528 -6.87 -2.53 28.48
CA LEU A 528 -7.14 -2.17 27.10
C LEU A 528 -5.81 -1.82 26.44
N ALA A 529 -5.52 -2.42 25.29
CA ALA A 529 -4.27 -2.26 24.57
C ALA A 529 -4.50 -1.77 23.14
N VAL A 530 -3.61 -0.91 22.69
CA VAL A 530 -3.47 -0.44 21.31
C VAL A 530 -2.19 -1.03 20.74
N ASP A 531 -2.30 -1.66 19.58
CA ASP A 531 -1.18 -2.25 18.85
C ASP A 531 -0.73 -1.30 17.73
N PHE A 532 0.41 -0.64 17.92
CA PHE A 532 0.99 0.27 16.92
C PHE A 532 1.72 -0.48 15.81
N ARG A 533 2.05 -1.77 16.01
CA ARG A 533 2.77 -2.68 15.09
C ARG A 533 4.20 -2.29 14.73
N VAL A 534 4.56 -1.03 14.85
CA VAL A 534 5.92 -0.50 14.79
C VAL A 534 6.21 0.31 16.03
N ASN A 535 7.49 0.54 16.31
CA ASN A 535 7.90 1.42 17.40
C ASN A 535 7.39 2.85 17.16
N THR A 536 6.48 3.29 18.02
CA THR A 536 5.89 4.62 18.02
C THR A 536 6.33 5.35 19.27
N THR A 537 6.83 6.58 19.11
CA THR A 537 7.14 7.47 20.22
C THR A 537 5.89 8.26 20.61
N PHE A 538 5.54 8.26 21.89
CA PHE A 538 4.39 9.01 22.42
C PHE A 538 4.67 9.44 23.86
N ASN A 539 3.98 10.49 24.30
CA ASN A 539 4.19 11.08 25.63
C ASN A 539 2.90 11.60 26.27
N LYS A 540 1.76 11.50 25.58
CA LYS A 540 0.46 11.95 26.09
C LYS A 540 -0.64 10.95 25.78
N VAL A 541 -1.51 10.71 26.77
CA VAL A 541 -2.67 9.81 26.65
C VAL A 541 -3.91 10.49 27.21
N CYS A 542 -4.97 10.59 26.43
CA CYS A 542 -6.28 11.08 26.86
C CYS A 542 -7.27 9.92 26.93
N ILE A 543 -8.07 9.85 27.99
CA ILE A 543 -9.06 8.79 28.17
C ILE A 543 -10.38 9.43 28.51
N ILE A 544 -11.42 9.04 27.79
CA ILE A 544 -12.77 9.53 28.00
C ILE A 544 -13.58 8.43 28.65
N GLU A 545 -13.77 8.54 29.96
CA GLU A 545 -14.48 7.55 30.78
C GLU A 545 -15.91 8.00 31.12
N TYR A 546 -16.84 7.06 31.23
CA TYR A 546 -18.15 7.30 31.85
C TYR A 546 -18.02 7.35 33.38
N GLY A 547 -18.52 8.43 33.98
CA GLY A 547 -18.87 8.45 35.41
C GLY A 547 -17.70 8.38 36.39
N LEU A 548 -16.46 8.65 35.94
CA LEU A 548 -15.25 8.70 36.79
C LEU A 548 -15.10 7.44 37.67
N ARG A 549 -15.17 6.27 37.03
CA ARG A 549 -15.22 4.96 37.70
C ARG A 549 -13.84 4.42 38.04
N THR A 550 -12.77 4.99 37.48
CA THR A 550 -11.39 4.59 37.78
C THR A 550 -10.85 5.32 39.02
N ALA A 551 -10.36 4.55 40.00
CA ALA A 551 -9.62 5.03 41.18
C ALA A 551 -8.11 4.74 41.11
N GLY A 552 -7.65 4.03 40.07
CA GLY A 552 -6.25 3.72 39.85
C GLY A 552 -6.03 3.09 38.48
N TYR A 553 -4.98 3.52 37.81
CA TYR A 553 -4.53 2.96 36.55
C TYR A 553 -3.04 3.11 36.35
N ARG A 554 -2.49 2.33 35.41
CA ARG A 554 -1.16 2.55 34.86
C ARG A 554 -1.15 2.39 33.35
N ILE A 555 -0.29 3.17 32.72
CA ILE A 555 -0.02 3.12 31.28
C ILE A 555 1.30 2.39 31.12
N GLU A 556 1.29 1.36 30.27
CA GLU A 556 2.46 0.59 29.94
C GLU A 556 2.71 0.56 28.42
N TYR A 557 3.96 0.36 28.03
CA TYR A 557 4.37 0.21 26.64
C TYR A 557 5.25 -1.01 26.43
N TRP A 558 5.16 -1.63 25.26
CA TRP A 558 5.97 -2.78 24.88
C TRP A 558 7.23 -2.34 24.14
N ASN A 559 8.41 -2.59 24.70
CA ASN A 559 9.69 -2.19 24.12
C ASN A 559 10.30 -3.20 23.13
N GLY A 560 9.57 -4.28 22.82
CA GLY A 560 10.06 -5.43 22.05
C GLY A 560 10.28 -6.69 22.89
N ASN A 561 10.59 -6.53 24.18
CA ASN A 561 10.92 -7.64 25.09
C ASN A 561 10.03 -7.67 26.35
N TYR A 562 9.68 -6.50 26.90
CA TYR A 562 8.95 -6.36 28.16
C TYR A 562 7.93 -5.22 28.10
N TRP A 563 6.91 -5.33 28.96
CA TRP A 563 6.02 -4.21 29.29
C TRP A 563 6.68 -3.34 30.35
N LEU A 564 6.83 -2.05 30.06
CA LEU A 564 7.39 -1.04 30.96
C LEU A 564 6.32 -0.01 31.31
N VAL A 565 6.33 0.49 32.54
CA VAL A 565 5.38 1.51 33.01
C VAL A 565 5.83 2.89 32.50
N ALA A 566 4.97 3.55 31.72
CA ALA A 566 5.17 4.93 31.28
C ALA A 566 4.63 5.94 32.30
N ASN A 567 3.48 5.63 32.92
CA ASN A 567 2.84 6.50 33.90
C ASN A 567 1.87 5.73 34.81
N MET A 568 1.59 6.25 36.01
CA MET A 568 0.54 5.78 36.91
C MET A 568 -0.36 6.94 37.32
N GLY A 569 -1.64 6.67 37.60
CA GLY A 569 -2.58 7.69 38.03
C GLY A 569 -3.75 7.13 38.82
N PHE A 570 -4.54 8.02 39.42
CA PHE A 570 -5.69 7.66 40.26
C PHE A 570 -7.03 7.97 39.61
N THR A 571 -7.12 9.05 38.83
CA THR A 571 -8.37 9.46 38.19
C THR A 571 -8.16 9.74 36.71
N ILE A 572 -9.17 9.39 35.91
CA ILE A 572 -9.20 9.65 34.47
C ILE A 572 -9.94 10.95 34.22
N ASN A 573 -9.35 11.83 33.41
CA ASN A 573 -10.00 13.04 32.93
C ASN A 573 -9.71 13.24 31.44
N ARG A 574 -10.48 14.15 30.83
CA ARG A 574 -10.44 14.41 29.38
C ARG A 574 -9.20 15.20 28.93
N GLU A 575 -8.49 15.88 29.84
CA GLU A 575 -7.27 16.62 29.50
C GLU A 575 -6.08 15.69 29.21
N GLY A 576 -6.19 14.45 29.71
CA GLY A 576 -5.20 13.41 29.57
C GLY A 576 -4.02 13.58 30.52
N VAL A 577 -3.07 12.66 30.43
CA VAL A 577 -1.83 12.68 31.19
C VAL A 577 -0.64 12.77 30.25
N THR A 578 0.33 13.60 30.60
CA THR A 578 1.61 13.75 29.88
C THR A 578 2.74 13.20 30.74
N PHE A 579 3.70 12.52 30.14
CA PHE A 579 4.84 11.88 30.78
C PHE A 579 6.08 11.98 29.88
N THR A 580 7.25 11.51 30.34
CA THR A 580 8.45 11.46 29.49
C THR A 580 8.19 10.62 28.25
N ALA A 581 8.59 11.09 27.07
CA ALA A 581 8.37 10.37 25.82
C ALA A 581 8.94 8.94 25.89
N VAL A 582 8.13 7.96 25.51
CA VAL A 582 8.51 6.54 25.45
C VAL A 582 8.29 6.03 24.03
N THR A 583 9.06 5.02 23.65
CA THR A 583 8.93 4.36 22.35
C THR A 583 8.56 2.90 22.56
N GLY A 584 7.45 2.46 21.96
CA GLY A 584 7.02 1.07 22.00
C GLY A 584 6.16 0.68 20.82
N SER A 585 6.05 -0.62 20.53
CA SER A 585 5.19 -1.12 19.45
C SER A 585 3.76 -1.42 19.89
N GLN A 586 3.50 -1.36 21.19
CA GLN A 586 2.17 -1.44 21.78
C GLN A 586 2.10 -0.54 23.00
N MET A 587 0.89 -0.10 23.35
CA MET A 587 0.57 0.57 24.60
C MET A 587 -0.64 -0.12 25.23
N ARG A 588 -0.69 -0.19 26.56
CA ARG A 588 -1.91 -0.60 27.27
C ARG A 588 -2.16 0.27 28.49
N ILE A 589 -3.43 0.50 28.78
CA ILE A 589 -3.87 0.91 30.11
C ILE A 589 -4.27 -0.33 30.89
N ILE A 590 -3.82 -0.40 32.14
CA ILE A 590 -4.27 -1.37 33.12
C ILE A 590 -4.99 -0.62 34.22
N PHE A 591 -6.22 -1.00 34.50
CA PHE A 591 -7.00 -0.44 35.58
C PHE A 591 -6.74 -1.24 36.87
N THR A 592 -6.31 -0.54 37.92
CA THR A 592 -5.80 -1.15 39.15
C THR A 592 -6.74 -0.98 40.35
N SER A 593 -7.62 0.02 40.35
CA SER A 593 -8.66 0.23 41.38
C SER A 593 -9.87 0.99 40.81
N GLU A 594 -11.10 0.70 41.29
CA GLU A 594 -12.36 1.29 40.82
C GLU A 594 -13.15 2.00 41.94
N ILE A 595 -14.13 2.81 41.53
CA ILE A 595 -15.15 3.40 42.40
C ILE A 595 -16.46 2.64 42.21
N GLY A 596 -16.54 1.41 42.75
CA GLY A 596 -17.76 0.62 42.90
C GLY A 596 -18.46 0.15 41.61
N GLN A 597 -17.90 0.42 40.43
CA GLN A 597 -18.46 0.03 39.13
C GLN A 597 -17.35 -0.17 38.09
N SER A 598 -17.53 -1.18 37.23
CA SER A 598 -16.63 -1.44 36.11
C SER A 598 -16.43 -0.22 35.17
N PRO A 599 -15.20 0.06 34.70
CA PRO A 599 -14.88 1.11 33.76
C PRO A 599 -15.65 0.98 32.46
N ILE A 600 -16.02 2.14 31.93
CA ILE A 600 -16.56 2.29 30.59
C ILE A 600 -15.72 3.37 29.92
N VAL A 601 -15.00 3.00 28.86
CA VAL A 601 -14.17 3.91 28.09
C VAL A 601 -14.86 4.18 26.76
N TYR A 602 -15.19 5.44 26.51
CA TYR A 602 -15.70 5.91 25.23
C TYR A 602 -14.58 6.05 24.21
N GLU A 603 -13.45 6.66 24.61
CA GLU A 603 -12.33 6.88 23.71
C GLU A 603 -10.99 6.82 24.47
N LEU A 604 -9.96 6.31 23.78
CA LEU A 604 -8.56 6.31 24.14
C LEU A 604 -7.77 7.00 23.04
N GLU A 605 -7.10 8.10 23.38
CA GLU A 605 -6.32 8.90 22.43
C GLU A 605 -4.85 8.94 22.86
N ILE A 606 -3.93 8.82 21.90
CA ILE A 606 -2.49 8.73 22.15
C ILE A 606 -1.78 9.73 21.23
N TYR A 607 -0.86 10.50 21.80
CA TYR A 607 -0.21 11.61 21.11
C TYR A 607 1.29 11.70 21.44
N ASP A 608 2.05 12.26 20.51
CA ASP A 608 3.34 12.88 20.78
C ASP A 608 3.14 14.39 20.92
N SER A 609 2.85 14.86 22.12
CA SER A 609 2.83 16.29 22.41
C SER A 609 4.26 16.84 22.33
N ILE A 610 4.56 17.54 21.23
CA ILE A 610 5.77 18.35 21.17
C ILE A 610 5.64 19.39 22.28
N SER A 611 6.47 19.28 23.32
CA SER A 611 6.75 20.42 24.18
C SER A 611 7.44 21.45 23.31
N ILE A 612 6.72 22.50 22.92
CA ILE A 612 7.38 23.70 22.44
C ILE A 612 8.07 24.26 23.69
N ASP A 613 9.37 23.98 23.83
CA ASP A 613 10.21 24.84 24.66
C ASP A 613 10.01 26.26 24.11
N THR A 614 9.52 27.12 25.00
CA THR A 614 9.20 28.53 24.76
C THR A 614 10.35 29.32 24.19
#